data_AF-A0A3C0N7C2-F1
#
_entry.id   AF-A0A3C0N7C2-F1
#
_cell.length_a   1.000
_cell.length_b   1.000
_cell.length_c   1.000
_cell.angle_alpha   90.00
_cell.angle_beta   90.00
_cell.angle_gamma   90.00
#
_symmetry.space_group_name_H-M   'P 1'
#
loop_
_entity.id
_entity.type
_entity.pdbx_description
1 polymer ?
#
loop_
_entity_poly.entity_id
_entity_poly.type
_entity_poly.pdbx_seq_one_letter_code
_entity_poly.pdbx_strand_id
1 'polypeptide(L)' 'MKNKGLHVRISERRLNKLRLYAEAKEKTMTQLIEDWIDRLPLPEGMEAFVPPASRLSSPSSATRNLGTSRRSS' A
#
# COMPACT_ATOMS: atom_id res chain seq x y z
N MET A 1 -11.97 3.88 -5.83
CA MET A 1 -10.55 4.33 -5.92
C MET A 1 -10.42 5.24 -7.14
N LYS A 2 -9.66 6.34 -7.07
CA LYS A 2 -9.37 7.13 -8.28
C LYS A 2 -8.39 6.31 -9.12
N ASN A 3 -8.90 5.61 -10.13
CA ASN A 3 -8.09 4.77 -11.00
C ASN A 3 -7.21 5.67 -11.87
N LYS A 4 -5.89 5.50 -11.79
CA LYS A 4 -4.93 6.14 -12.69
C LYS A 4 -4.41 5.08 -13.66
N GLY A 5 -4.43 5.36 -14.95
CA GLY A 5 -3.90 4.46 -15.97
C GLY A 5 -2.39 4.60 -16.09
N LEU A 6 -1.69 3.47 -16.27
CA LEU A 6 -0.27 3.43 -16.60
C LEU A 6 -0.11 3.25 -18.11
N HIS A 7 0.50 4.24 -18.78
CA HIS A 7 0.82 4.14 -20.21
C HIS A 7 2.32 3.88 -20.37
N VAL A 8 2.69 2.72 -20.92
CA VAL A 8 4.09 2.33 -21.13
C VAL A 8 4.35 2.06 -22.61
N ARG A 9 5.41 2.68 -23.16
CA ARG A 9 5.89 2.38 -24.51
C ARG A 9 6.82 1.17 -24.44
N ILE A 10 6.40 0.04 -25.00
CA ILE A 10 7.19 -1.19 -25.10
C ILE A 10 7.15 -1.75 -26.51
N SER A 11 8.16 -2.52 -26.88
CA SER A 11 8.15 -3.25 -28.14
C SER A 11 7.13 -4.39 -28.12
N GLU A 12 6.62 -4.74 -29.30
CA GLU A 12 5.66 -5.83 -29.47
C GLU A 12 6.19 -7.17 -28.92
N ARG A 13 7.48 -7.46 -29.13
CA ARG A 13 8.13 -8.66 -28.56
C ARG A 13 8.02 -8.73 -27.03
N ARG A 14 8.20 -7.60 -26.33
CA ARG A 14 8.08 -7.54 -24.86
C ARG A 14 6.63 -7.65 -24.42
N LEU A 15 5.71 -7.01 -25.14
CA LEU A 15 4.27 -7.12 -24.88
C LEU A 15 3.78 -8.56 -25.01
N ASN A 16 4.21 -9.27 -26.06
CA ASN A 16 3.81 -10.66 -26.27
C ASN A 16 4.37 -11.58 -25.19
N LYS A 17 5.63 -11.38 -24.78
CA LYS A 17 6.22 -12.11 -23.64
C LYS A 17 5.41 -11.88 -22.36
N LEU A 18 4.97 -10.64 -22.10
CA LEU A 18 4.16 -10.33 -20.93
C LEU A 18 2.79 -11.03 -20.97
N ARG A 19 2.13 -11.04 -22.13
CA ARG A 19 0.85 -11.76 -22.33
C ARG A 19 0.98 -13.26 -22.06
N LEU A 20 1.96 -13.91 -22.68
CA LEU A 20 2.21 -15.35 -22.49
C LEU A 20 2.54 -15.69 -21.05
N TYR A 21 3.31 -14.83 -20.36
CA TYR A 21 3.64 -15.03 -18.95
C TYR A 21 2.40 -14.88 -18.05
N ALA A 22 1.50 -13.94 -18.37
CA ALA A 22 0.24 -13.74 -17.68
C ALA A 22 -0.66 -14.97 -17.81
N GLU A 23 -0.80 -15.50 -19.03
CA GLU A 23 -1.56 -16.72 -19.32
C GLU A 23 -1.00 -17.93 -18.55
N ALA A 24 0.30 -18.15 -18.60
CA ALA A 24 0.96 -19.25 -17.89
C ALA A 24 0.85 -19.16 -16.35
N LYS A 25 0.59 -17.97 -15.81
CA LYS A 25 0.43 -17.73 -14.36
C LYS A 25 -1.03 -17.59 -13.93
N GLU A 26 -1.99 -17.73 -14.85
CA GLU A 26 -3.42 -17.51 -14.62
C GLU A 26 -3.71 -16.14 -13.98
N LYS A 27 -2.93 -15.12 -14.38
CA LYS A 27 -3.04 -13.75 -13.89
C LYS A 27 -3.29 -12.78 -15.02
N THR A 28 -3.89 -11.63 -14.71
CA THR A 28 -3.96 -10.53 -15.67
C THR A 28 -2.61 -9.82 -15.78
N MET A 29 -2.32 -9.21 -16.94
CA MET A 29 -1.12 -8.38 -17.11
C MET A 29 -1.05 -7.25 -16.09
N THR A 30 -2.21 -6.68 -15.71
CA THR A 30 -2.31 -5.63 -14.69
C THR A 30 -1.88 -6.15 -13.32
N GLN A 31 -2.40 -7.30 -12.87
CA GLN A 31 -2.02 -7.91 -11.59
C GLN A 31 -0.54 -8.25 -11.53
N LEU A 32 0.06 -8.70 -12.63
CA LEU A 32 1.51 -8.92 -12.69
C LEU A 32 2.30 -7.63 -12.51
N ILE A 33 1.86 -6.54 -13.14
CA ILE A 33 2.50 -5.23 -13.00
C ILE A 33 2.34 -4.71 -11.57
N GLU A 34 1.16 -4.85 -10.96
CA GLU A 34 0.91 -4.51 -9.56
C GLU A 34 1.81 -5.32 -8.63
N ASP A 35 1.85 -6.64 -8.79
CA ASP A 35 2.71 -7.55 -8.03
C ASP A 35 4.20 -7.20 -8.15
N TRP A 36 4.64 -6.68 -9.31
CA TRP A 36 6.01 -6.23 -9.51
C TRP A 36 6.28 -4.86 -8.89
N ILE A 37 5.32 -3.94 -8.94
CA ILE A 37 5.41 -2.62 -8.29
C ILE A 37 5.48 -2.79 -6.77
N ASP A 38 4.67 -3.67 -6.19
CA ASP A 38 4.63 -3.92 -4.75
C ASP A 38 5.94 -4.49 -4.19
N ARG A 39 6.78 -5.09 -5.05
CA ARG A 39 8.11 -5.60 -4.69
C ARG A 39 9.22 -4.57 -4.81
N LEU A 40 8.95 -3.40 -5.38
CA LEU A 40 9.96 -2.36 -5.52
C LEU A 40 10.29 -1.81 -4.13
N PRO A 41 11.59 -1.73 -3.75
CA PRO A 41 11.96 -1.07 -2.52
C PRO A 41 11.56 0.40 -2.59
N LEU A 42 11.02 0.93 -1.49
CA LEU A 42 10.85 2.37 -1.39
C LEU A 42 12.23 3.02 -1.21
N PRO A 43 12.52 4.13 -1.89
CA PRO A 43 13.72 4.92 -1.63
C PRO A 43 13.74 5.36 -0.16
N GLU A 44 14.94 5.36 0.46
CA GLU A 44 15.10 5.92 1.81
C GLU A 44 14.57 7.36 1.85
N GLY A 45 13.65 7.63 2.78
CA GLY A 45 13.01 8.94 2.93
C GLY A 45 11.68 9.13 2.17
N MET A 46 11.22 8.14 1.39
CA MET A 46 9.84 8.09 0.88
C MET A 46 8.99 7.18 1.77
N GLU A 47 8.23 7.78 2.69
CA GLU A 47 7.09 7.11 3.32
C GLU A 47 6.12 6.68 2.21
N ALA A 48 5.72 5.40 2.19
CA ALA A 48 4.68 4.93 1.28
C ALA A 48 3.48 5.87 1.38
N PHE A 49 2.86 6.23 0.25
CA PHE A 49 1.67 7.09 0.26
C PHE A 49 0.55 6.38 1.03
N VAL A 50 0.48 6.61 2.34
CA VAL A 50 -0.60 6.15 3.20
C VAL A 50 -1.71 7.18 3.06
N PRO A 51 -2.83 6.84 2.38
CA PRO A 51 -3.93 7.77 2.27
C PRO A 51 -4.41 8.14 3.69
N PRO A 52 -4.82 9.40 3.93
CA PRO A 52 -5.11 9.91 5.27
C PRO A 52 -6.18 9.12 6.02
N ALA A 53 -7.06 8.40 5.31
CA ALA A 53 -8.07 7.53 5.90
C ALA A 53 -7.48 6.38 6.75
N SER A 54 -6.27 5.90 6.42
CA SER A 54 -5.61 4.80 7.12
C SER A 54 -4.83 5.24 8.37
N ARG A 55 -4.72 6.55 8.62
CA ARG A 55 -4.01 7.11 9.80
C ARG A 55 -4.87 7.12 11.07
N LEU A 56 -6.17 6.81 10.96
CA LEU A 56 -7.14 6.89 12.06
C LEU A 56 -7.18 5.66 12.98
N SER A 57 -6.37 4.63 12.74
CA SER A 57 -6.24 3.47 13.63
C SER A 57 -4.86 3.41 14.29
N SER A 58 -4.46 4.48 14.98
CA SER A 58 -3.55 4.30 16.11
C SER A 58 -4.42 3.89 17.31
N PRO A 59 -4.20 2.72 17.93
CA PRO A 59 -4.87 2.43 19.20
C PRO A 59 -4.29 3.38 20.24
N SER A 60 -5.11 4.35 20.65
CA SER A 60 -4.89 5.12 21.86
C SER A 60 -4.96 4.16 23.04
N SER A 61 -3.84 3.53 23.35
CA SER A 61 -3.65 2.69 24.53
C SER A 61 -2.83 3.47 25.55
N ALA A 62 -3.49 4.08 26.53
CA ALA A 62 -3.35 3.68 27.93
C ALA A 62 -3.91 4.74 28.90
N THR A 63 -5.09 4.40 29.43
CA THR A 63 -5.51 4.52 30.83
C THR A 63 -5.61 5.91 31.46
N ARG A 64 -6.81 6.47 31.30
CA ARG A 64 -7.55 7.18 32.34
C ARG A 64 -7.73 6.23 33.55
N ASN A 65 -7.55 6.71 34.80
CA ASN A 65 -8.21 6.27 36.06
C ASN A 65 -7.68 7.16 37.22
N LEU A 66 -8.41 8.20 37.65
CA LEU A 66 -9.43 8.24 38.74
C LEU A 66 -8.86 8.00 40.14
N GLY A 67 -8.99 8.99 41.03
CA GLY A 67 -8.76 8.78 42.46
C GLY A 67 -8.66 10.07 43.28
N THR A 68 -9.80 10.62 43.66
CA THR A 68 -9.96 11.65 44.69
C THR A 68 -9.31 11.25 46.04
N SER A 69 -8.49 12.12 46.64
CA SER A 69 -8.21 12.15 48.09
C SER A 69 -8.17 13.62 48.50
N ARG A 70 -9.19 14.18 49.16
CA ARG A 70 -9.69 13.96 50.54
C ARG A 70 -8.71 14.46 51.62
N ARG A 71 -8.93 15.74 52.01
CA ARG A 71 -8.96 16.32 53.37
C ARG A 71 -7.65 16.51 54.19
N SER A 72 -7.69 17.59 54.99
CA SER A 72 -6.86 18.03 56.13
C SER A 72 -5.63 18.87 55.76
N SER A 73 -5.37 20.04 56.37
CA SER A 73 -5.74 20.53 57.70
C SER A 73 -6.10 22.02 57.70
#